data_AF-A0AA86N2V3-F1
#
_entry.id   AF-A0AA86N2V3-F1
#
_cell.length_a   1.000
_cell.length_b   1.000
_cell.length_c   1.000
_cell.angle_alpha   90.00
_cell.angle_beta   90.00
_cell.angle_gamma   90.00
#
_symmetry.space_group_name_H-M   'P 1'
#
loop_
_entity.id
_entity.type
_entity.pdbx_description
1 polymer ?
#
loop_
_entity_poly.entity_id
_entity_poly.type
_entity_poly.pdbx_seq_one_letter_code
_entity_poly.pdbx_strand_id
1 'polypeptide(L)'
;MLPRWELRAGENGGANVGPTKRGKGTKWMVLVDGAGTPLGAYLDSASPAEVRLLDATLDTIAVTRPHRPGRPRKRPERLIADRGYDSNAARALLVRRGIEPIIPARANNQRATPQDGRKLRRYRRRWIVERTIGWLGNFRRLTVRYDRLMDTYGGFFHLACTLITLRKVLK
;
A
#
# COMPACT_ATOMS: atom_id res chain seq x y z
N MET A 1 -15.04 -25.60 34.22
CA MET A 1 -13.60 -25.37 33.96
C MET A 1 -13.23 -26.11 32.69
N LEU A 2 -12.89 -25.41 31.62
CA LEU A 2 -12.42 -26.06 30.39
C LEU A 2 -10.99 -26.61 30.59
N PRO A 3 -10.67 -27.78 30.03
CA PRO A 3 -9.38 -28.44 30.27
C PRO A 3 -8.22 -27.69 29.60
N ARG A 4 -7.05 -27.73 30.27
CA ARG A 4 -5.81 -26.99 29.97
C ARG A 4 -5.23 -27.21 28.55
N TRP A 5 -5.70 -28.21 27.80
CA TRP A 5 -5.26 -28.50 26.44
C TRP A 5 -6.04 -27.74 25.34
N GLU A 6 -7.08 -26.98 25.69
CA GLU A 6 -7.74 -26.04 24.77
C GLU A 6 -6.98 -24.70 24.62
N LEU A 7 -5.85 -24.53 25.31
CA LEU A 7 -4.94 -23.42 25.06
C LEU A 7 -4.28 -23.63 23.70
N ARG A 8 -4.89 -23.04 22.65
CA ARG A 8 -4.28 -22.92 21.32
C ARG A 8 -2.85 -22.44 21.51
N ALA A 9 -1.88 -23.19 20.97
CA ALA A 9 -0.49 -22.76 20.93
C ALA A 9 -0.46 -21.32 20.41
N GLY A 10 0.03 -20.39 21.24
CA GLY A 10 0.05 -18.98 20.86
C GLY A 10 0.87 -18.84 19.58
N GLU A 11 0.22 -18.52 18.45
CA GLU A 11 0.92 -18.19 17.21
C GLU A 11 1.98 -17.11 17.51
N ASN A 12 3.25 -17.46 17.34
CA ASN A 12 4.36 -16.58 17.68
C ASN A 12 4.37 -15.36 16.73
N GLY A 13 3.99 -14.20 17.25
CA GLY A 13 4.00 -12.92 16.52
C GLY A 13 2.64 -12.27 16.29
N GLY A 14 1.53 -13.01 16.43
CA GLY A 14 0.18 -12.51 16.12
C GLY A 14 -0.17 -12.63 14.62
N ALA A 15 -1.43 -12.34 14.29
CA ALA A 15 -1.98 -12.55 12.95
C ALA A 15 -1.22 -11.74 11.89
N ASN A 16 -1.06 -12.31 10.68
CA ASN A 16 -0.40 -11.70 9.51
C ASN A 16 0.93 -10.99 9.84
N VAL A 17 1.77 -11.64 10.64
CA VAL A 17 3.18 -11.26 10.84
C VAL A 17 4.06 -12.16 10.00
N GLY A 18 4.90 -11.57 9.15
CA GLY A 18 5.82 -12.29 8.29
C GLY A 18 7.29 -11.95 8.58
N PRO A 19 8.24 -12.85 8.32
CA PRO A 19 9.68 -12.54 8.36
C PRO A 19 10.07 -11.45 7.35
N THR A 20 11.11 -10.70 7.72
CA THR A 20 11.81 -9.67 6.93
C THR A 20 13.32 -9.89 7.08
N LYS A 21 14.13 -9.14 6.32
CA LYS A 21 15.60 -9.16 6.48
C LYS A 21 16.10 -8.73 7.87
N ARG A 22 15.30 -8.00 8.65
CA ARG A 22 15.70 -7.39 9.94
C ARG A 22 14.83 -7.80 11.12
N GLY A 23 13.95 -8.78 10.97
CA GLY A 23 12.99 -9.17 12.01
C GLY A 23 11.67 -9.63 11.42
N LYS A 24 10.56 -9.40 12.13
CA LYS A 24 9.21 -9.75 11.68
C LYS A 24 8.33 -8.50 11.61
N GLY A 25 7.32 -8.49 10.74
CA GLY A 25 6.40 -7.37 10.67
C GLY A 25 5.24 -7.55 9.71
N THR A 26 4.56 -6.44 9.48
CA THR A 26 3.42 -6.27 8.57
C THR A 26 3.79 -5.17 7.57
N LYS A 27 3.45 -5.39 6.30
CA LYS A 27 3.65 -4.43 5.22
C LYS A 27 2.50 -3.45 5.17
N TRP A 28 2.83 -2.17 5.00
CA TRP A 28 1.86 -1.13 4.67
C TRP A 28 1.90 -0.92 3.16
N MET A 29 0.82 -1.27 2.49
CA MET A 29 0.60 -0.89 1.11
C MET A 29 -0.30 0.36 1.13
N VAL A 30 0.18 1.47 0.58
CA VAL A 30 -0.58 2.73 0.56
C VAL A 30 -0.54 3.33 -0.84
N LEU A 31 -1.72 3.68 -1.34
CA LEU A 31 -1.91 4.43 -2.57
C LEU A 31 -2.21 5.87 -2.21
N VAL A 32 -1.50 6.81 -2.83
CA VAL A 32 -1.63 8.24 -2.55
C VAL A 32 -1.92 9.04 -3.81
N ASP A 33 -2.64 10.15 -3.66
CA ASP A 33 -2.81 11.12 -4.73
C ASP A 33 -1.55 11.97 -4.97
N GLY A 34 -1.64 12.92 -5.90
CA GLY A 34 -0.56 13.86 -6.21
C GLY A 34 -0.21 14.85 -5.11
N ALA A 35 -1.02 14.94 -4.05
CA ALA A 35 -0.76 15.76 -2.87
C ALA A 35 -0.26 14.91 -1.68
N GLY A 36 -0.25 13.59 -1.77
CA GLY A 36 0.08 12.68 -0.66
C GLY A 36 -1.10 12.36 0.27
N THR A 37 -2.33 12.41 -0.25
CA THR A 37 -3.54 11.98 0.47
C THR A 37 -3.71 10.48 0.26
N PRO A 38 -3.80 9.66 1.32
CA PRO A 38 -4.11 8.24 1.18
C PRO A 38 -5.47 8.03 0.49
N LEU A 39 -5.49 7.28 -0.60
CA LEU A 39 -6.69 6.93 -1.38
C LEU A 39 -7.11 5.47 -1.22
N GLY A 40 -6.16 4.62 -0.87
CA GLY A 40 -6.32 3.18 -0.67
C GLY A 40 -5.19 2.69 0.22
N ALA A 41 -5.50 1.73 1.08
CA ALA A 41 -4.55 1.22 2.07
C ALA A 41 -4.84 -0.27 2.33
N TYR A 42 -3.80 -1.09 2.28
CA TYR A 42 -3.88 -2.54 2.45
C TYR A 42 -2.74 -3.01 3.36
N LEU A 43 -3.04 -3.98 4.22
CA LEU A 43 -2.10 -4.55 5.17
C LEU A 43 -1.94 -6.04 4.90
N ASP A 44 -0.70 -6.51 4.92
CA ASP A 44 -0.38 -7.93 4.78
C ASP A 44 0.84 -8.29 5.64
N SER A 45 1.06 -9.58 5.84
CA SER A 45 2.33 -10.09 6.34
C SER A 45 3.52 -9.53 5.56
N ALA A 46 4.67 -9.38 6.21
CA ALA A 46 5.84 -8.81 5.54
C ALA A 46 6.54 -9.77 4.55
N SER A 47 6.06 -11.01 4.40
CA SER A 47 6.68 -12.04 3.57
C SER A 47 6.48 -11.87 2.05
N PRO A 48 5.26 -11.64 1.54
CA PRO A 48 5.04 -11.54 0.10
C PRO A 48 5.75 -10.33 -0.51
N ALA A 49 6.31 -10.47 -1.71
CA ALA A 49 6.82 -9.33 -2.45
C ALA A 49 5.68 -8.32 -2.72
N GLU A 50 5.94 -7.03 -2.54
CA GLU A 50 4.89 -5.99 -2.63
C GLU A 50 4.17 -5.95 -3.98
N VAL A 51 4.89 -6.29 -5.06
CA VAL A 51 4.30 -6.43 -6.41
C VAL A 51 3.15 -7.44 -6.47
N ARG A 52 3.15 -8.46 -5.59
CA ARG A 52 2.06 -9.45 -5.49
C ARG A 52 0.84 -8.89 -4.74
N LEU A 53 1.04 -7.88 -3.91
CA LEU A 53 -0.02 -7.22 -3.14
C LEU A 53 -0.65 -6.06 -3.91
N LEU A 54 -0.10 -5.71 -5.07
CA LEU A 54 -0.56 -4.58 -5.88
C LEU A 54 -2.05 -4.66 -6.22
N ASP A 55 -2.52 -5.83 -6.65
CA ASP A 55 -3.90 -6.02 -7.09
C ASP A 55 -4.90 -5.78 -5.95
N ALA A 56 -4.67 -6.46 -4.82
CA ALA A 56 -5.44 -6.29 -3.60
C ALA A 56 -5.41 -4.83 -3.11
N THR A 57 -4.25 -4.17 -3.20
CA THR A 57 -4.13 -2.76 -2.81
C THR A 57 -4.98 -1.85 -3.71
N LEU A 58 -5.00 -2.08 -5.03
CA LEU A 58 -5.83 -1.32 -5.97
C LEU A 58 -7.33 -1.48 -5.71
N ASP A 59 -7.78 -2.60 -5.15
CA ASP A 59 -9.20 -2.83 -4.82
C ASP A 59 -9.68 -2.00 -3.63
N THR A 60 -8.76 -1.53 -2.79
CA THR A 60 -9.07 -0.67 -1.64
C THR A 60 -9.38 0.77 -2.02
N ILE A 61 -9.14 1.18 -3.28
CA ILE A 61 -9.41 2.56 -3.70
C ILE A 61 -10.91 2.83 -3.67
N ALA A 62 -11.30 3.82 -2.87
CA ALA A 62 -12.68 4.29 -2.81
C ALA A 62 -12.73 5.80 -2.55
N VAL A 63 -12.70 6.59 -3.64
CA VAL A 63 -12.75 8.06 -3.55
C VAL A 63 -14.17 8.55 -3.82
N THR A 64 -14.82 9.14 -2.81
CA THR A 64 -16.14 9.75 -2.92
C THR A 64 -16.12 10.98 -3.84
N ARG A 65 -17.25 11.25 -4.51
CA ARG A 65 -17.40 12.36 -5.44
C ARG A 65 -18.23 13.45 -4.75
N PRO A 66 -17.66 14.63 -4.42
CA PRO A 66 -18.38 15.66 -3.66
C PRO A 66 -19.61 16.21 -4.39
N HIS A 67 -19.49 16.42 -5.70
CA HIS A 67 -20.50 17.12 -6.51
C HIS A 67 -21.34 16.21 -7.40
N ARG A 68 -21.25 14.88 -7.21
CA ARG A 68 -22.02 13.94 -8.03
C ARG A 68 -22.40 12.71 -7.22
N PRO A 69 -23.69 12.50 -6.91
CA PRO A 69 -24.13 11.28 -6.27
C PRO A 69 -23.79 10.07 -7.15
N GLY A 70 -23.38 8.96 -6.54
CA GLY A 70 -23.06 7.71 -7.24
C GLY A 70 -21.87 6.95 -6.65
N ARG A 71 -21.44 5.90 -7.37
CA ARG A 71 -20.38 4.99 -6.92
C ARG A 71 -19.04 5.73 -6.77
N PRO A 72 -18.27 5.46 -5.68
CA PRO A 72 -16.93 5.99 -5.52
C PRO A 72 -16.03 5.70 -6.72
N ARG A 73 -15.13 6.63 -7.04
CA ARG A 73 -14.07 6.40 -8.02
C ARG A 73 -13.10 5.37 -7.44
N LYS A 74 -12.98 4.23 -8.12
CA LYS A 74 -12.04 3.15 -7.77
C LYS A 74 -10.79 3.06 -8.64
N ARG A 75 -10.75 3.80 -9.75
CA ARG A 75 -9.71 3.66 -10.77
C ARG A 75 -8.92 4.97 -10.95
N PRO A 76 -7.61 4.99 -10.67
CA PRO A 76 -6.74 6.09 -11.05
C PRO A 76 -6.42 6.02 -12.55
N GLU A 77 -6.09 7.15 -13.18
CA GLU A 77 -5.68 7.15 -14.59
C GLU A 77 -4.27 6.59 -14.79
N ARG A 78 -3.39 6.83 -13.80
CA ARG A 78 -1.97 6.48 -13.86
C ARG A 78 -1.52 6.04 -12.47
N LEU A 79 -0.59 5.09 -12.42
CA LEU A 79 0.07 4.67 -11.19
C LEU A 79 1.58 4.84 -11.31
N ILE A 80 2.17 5.62 -10.40
CA ILE A 80 3.62 5.72 -10.25
C ILE A 80 4.02 4.72 -9.17
N ALA A 81 4.89 3.77 -9.51
CA ALA A 81 5.42 2.81 -8.56
C ALA A 81 6.94 2.73 -8.64
N ASP A 82 7.56 2.25 -7.57
CA ASP A 82 9.00 2.05 -7.51
C ASP A 82 9.47 1.05 -8.57
N ARG A 83 10.75 1.13 -8.97
CA ARG A 83 11.40 0.14 -9.86
C ARG A 83 11.24 -1.30 -9.33
N GLY A 84 11.11 -1.46 -8.01
CA GLY A 84 10.74 -2.71 -7.35
C GLY A 84 9.45 -3.37 -7.88
N TYR A 85 8.52 -2.62 -8.46
CA TYR A 85 7.27 -3.14 -9.02
C TYR A 85 7.39 -3.55 -10.49
N ASP A 86 8.53 -3.34 -11.13
CA ASP A 86 8.72 -3.69 -12.53
C ASP A 86 8.64 -5.20 -12.75
N SER A 87 7.51 -5.63 -13.32
CA SER A 87 7.29 -6.98 -13.83
C SER A 87 6.25 -6.93 -14.94
N ASN A 88 6.37 -7.83 -15.92
CA ASN A 88 5.41 -7.90 -17.03
C ASN A 88 3.98 -8.22 -16.52
N ALA A 89 3.87 -9.05 -15.48
CA ALA A 89 2.59 -9.35 -14.84
C ALA A 89 1.94 -8.12 -14.21
N ALA A 90 2.70 -7.30 -13.45
CA ALA A 90 2.18 -6.07 -12.85
C ALA A 90 1.80 -5.02 -13.90
N ARG A 91 2.61 -4.86 -14.96
CA ARG A 91 2.28 -3.97 -16.07
C ARG A 91 1.01 -4.40 -16.79
N ALA A 92 0.91 -5.69 -17.13
CA ALA A 92 -0.28 -6.25 -17.76
C ALA A 92 -1.52 -6.10 -16.88
N LEU A 93 -1.39 -6.30 -15.56
CA LEU A 93 -2.46 -6.06 -14.60
C LEU A 93 -2.96 -4.62 -14.65
N LEU A 94 -2.05 -3.65 -14.60
CA LEU A 94 -2.40 -2.23 -14.65
C LEU A 94 -3.09 -1.88 -15.98
N VAL A 95 -2.56 -2.36 -17.10
CA VAL A 95 -3.17 -2.16 -18.42
C VAL A 95 -4.57 -2.77 -18.50
N ARG A 96 -4.77 -4.00 -18.01
CA ARG A 96 -6.11 -4.63 -17.94
C ARG A 96 -7.09 -3.84 -17.08
N ARG A 97 -6.60 -3.25 -15.97
CA ARG A 97 -7.40 -2.34 -15.13
C ARG A 97 -7.61 -0.97 -15.78
N GLY A 98 -7.04 -0.69 -16.96
CA GLY A 98 -7.11 0.61 -17.63
C GLY A 98 -6.31 1.70 -16.89
N ILE A 99 -5.27 1.32 -16.16
CA ILE A 99 -4.39 2.22 -15.40
C ILE A 99 -3.05 2.27 -16.14
N GLU A 100 -2.58 3.47 -16.48
CA GLU A 100 -1.27 3.63 -17.10
C GLU A 100 -0.16 3.37 -16.07
N PRO A 101 0.70 2.35 -16.26
CA PRO A 101 1.85 2.16 -15.39
C PRO A 101 2.89 3.25 -15.65
N ILE A 102 3.51 3.79 -14.60
CA ILE A 102 4.71 4.63 -14.66
C ILE A 102 5.73 4.01 -13.71
N ILE A 103 6.51 3.06 -14.25
CA ILE A 103 7.41 2.21 -13.47
C ILE A 103 8.74 2.14 -14.22
N PRO A 104 9.87 2.60 -13.67
CA PRO A 104 11.15 2.42 -14.35
C PRO A 104 11.45 0.93 -14.56
N ALA A 105 11.94 0.57 -15.74
CA ALA A 105 12.36 -0.80 -16.01
C ALA A 105 13.56 -1.18 -15.13
N ARG A 106 13.60 -2.43 -14.66
CA ARG A 106 14.80 -3.03 -14.06
C ARG A 106 15.77 -3.42 -15.16
N ALA A 107 17.07 -3.33 -14.88
CA ALA A 107 18.12 -3.68 -15.85
C ALA A 107 18.00 -5.13 -16.35
N ASN A 108 17.54 -6.05 -15.50
CA ASN A 108 17.36 -7.45 -15.85
C ASN A 108 16.00 -7.76 -16.51
N ASN A 109 15.10 -6.78 -16.66
CA ASN A 109 13.84 -6.95 -17.36
C ASN A 109 13.99 -6.56 -18.83
N GLN A 110 14.62 -7.45 -19.61
CA GLN A 110 14.88 -7.25 -21.04
C GLN A 110 13.60 -7.22 -21.89
N ARG A 111 12.46 -7.65 -21.34
CA ARG A 111 11.16 -7.70 -22.01
C ARG A 111 10.19 -6.65 -21.49
N ALA A 112 10.67 -5.67 -20.73
CA ALA A 112 9.82 -4.58 -20.27
C ALA A 112 9.23 -3.84 -21.46
N THR A 113 7.91 -3.63 -21.47
CA THR A 113 7.27 -2.78 -22.47
C THR A 113 7.93 -1.40 -22.45
N PRO A 114 8.50 -0.91 -23.57
CA PRO A 114 9.10 0.42 -23.63
C PRO A 114 8.11 1.47 -23.15
N GLN A 115 8.56 2.34 -22.25
CA GLN A 115 7.76 3.47 -21.79
C GLN A 115 8.25 4.74 -22.43
N ASP A 116 7.33 5.58 -22.90
CA ASP A 116 7.64 6.92 -23.36
C ASP A 116 8.37 7.70 -22.26
N GLY A 117 9.60 8.14 -22.56
CA GLY A 117 10.44 8.91 -21.64
C GLY A 117 9.75 10.18 -21.12
N ARG A 118 8.88 10.82 -21.91
CA ARG A 118 8.10 12.00 -21.47
C ARG A 118 7.16 11.66 -20.32
N LYS A 119 6.50 10.50 -20.40
CA LYS A 119 5.63 9.99 -19.33
C LYS A 119 6.47 9.55 -18.13
N LEU A 120 7.61 8.90 -18.37
CA LEU A 120 8.49 8.42 -17.31
C LEU A 120 9.09 9.56 -16.46
N ARG A 121 9.22 10.79 -16.98
CA ARG A 121 9.58 11.98 -16.19
C ARG A 121 8.68 12.19 -14.97
N ARG A 122 7.44 11.69 -14.97
CA ARG A 122 6.54 11.75 -13.82
C ARG A 122 7.01 10.90 -12.65
N TYR A 123 7.88 9.90 -12.87
CA TYR A 123 8.51 9.12 -11.80
C TYR A 123 9.19 9.98 -10.74
N ARG A 124 9.66 11.19 -11.10
CA ARG A 124 10.17 12.18 -10.14
C ARG A 124 9.19 12.53 -9.01
N ARG A 125 7.89 12.25 -9.17
CA ARG A 125 6.83 12.45 -8.17
C ARG A 125 6.72 11.32 -7.15
N ARG A 126 7.51 10.23 -7.28
CA ARG A 126 7.56 9.11 -6.31
C ARG A 126 7.82 9.59 -4.87
N TRP A 127 8.57 10.67 -4.68
CA TRP A 127 8.81 11.26 -3.36
C TRP A 127 7.54 11.55 -2.55
N ILE A 128 6.39 11.74 -3.21
CA ILE A 128 5.10 11.99 -2.54
C ILE A 128 4.66 10.79 -1.71
N VAL A 129 4.75 9.57 -2.28
CA VAL A 129 4.38 8.36 -1.53
C VAL A 129 5.40 8.05 -0.45
N GLU A 130 6.69 8.25 -0.72
CA GLU A 130 7.76 8.06 0.27
C GLU A 130 7.59 8.99 1.47
N ARG A 131 7.27 10.27 1.23
CA ARG A 131 6.97 11.23 2.29
C ARG A 131 5.75 10.83 3.10
N THR A 132 4.71 10.33 2.44
CA THR A 132 3.48 9.89 3.11
C THR A 132 3.73 8.66 3.99
N ILE A 133 4.55 7.72 3.51
CA ILE A 133 5.02 6.58 4.31
C ILE A 133 5.88 7.06 5.49
N GLY A 134 6.74 8.06 5.29
CA GLY A 134 7.49 8.70 6.38
C GLY A 134 6.57 9.31 7.44
N TRP A 135 5.49 9.97 7.04
CA TRP A 135 4.48 10.47 7.99
C TRP A 135 3.78 9.36 8.75
N LEU A 136 3.46 8.23 8.09
CA LEU A 136 2.92 7.05 8.77
C LEU A 136 3.91 6.48 9.78
N GLY A 137 5.21 6.49 9.47
CA GLY A 137 6.29 6.07 10.37
C GLY A 137 6.47 6.94 11.62
N ASN A 138 5.92 8.16 11.64
CA ASN A 138 5.94 9.02 12.84
C ASN A 138 4.95 8.56 13.92
N PHE A 139 3.99 7.70 13.58
CA PHE A 139 3.08 7.12 14.55
C PHE A 139 3.73 5.90 15.18
N ARG A 140 4.32 6.06 16.38
CA ARG A 140 5.04 5.00 17.11
C ARG A 140 4.26 3.69 17.21
N ARG A 141 2.92 3.75 17.35
CA ARG A 141 2.03 2.58 17.40
C ARG A 141 2.03 1.75 16.11
N LEU A 142 2.30 2.38 14.97
CA LEU A 142 2.45 1.67 13.69
C LEU A 142 3.85 1.08 13.57
N THR A 143 4.88 1.87 13.84
CA THR A 143 6.30 1.49 13.69
C THR A 143 6.68 0.31 14.57
N VAL A 144 6.24 0.31 15.82
CA VAL A 144 6.36 -0.85 16.71
C VAL A 144 4.99 -1.45 16.91
N ARG A 145 4.77 -2.62 16.27
CA ARG A 145 3.50 -3.33 16.37
C ARG A 145 3.42 -4.10 17.69
N TYR A 146 2.55 -3.62 18.58
CA TYR A 146 2.20 -4.31 19.83
C TYR A 146 0.93 -5.18 19.69
N ASP A 147 0.14 -4.91 18.64
CA ASP A 147 -1.19 -5.50 18.45
C ASP A 147 -1.11 -6.91 17.84
N ARG A 148 -1.68 -7.90 18.54
CA ARG A 148 -1.71 -9.30 18.09
C ARG A 148 -2.75 -9.54 16.99
N LEU A 149 -3.87 -8.82 17.03
CA LEU A 149 -4.93 -8.90 16.02
C LEU A 149 -4.68 -7.93 14.86
N MET A 150 -5.00 -8.39 13.65
CA MET A 150 -4.90 -7.58 12.44
C MET A 150 -5.87 -6.41 12.43
N ASP A 151 -7.10 -6.63 12.87
CA ASP A 151 -8.15 -5.61 12.83
C ASP A 151 -7.82 -4.42 13.74
N THR A 152 -7.28 -4.68 14.93
CA THR A 152 -6.83 -3.63 15.85
C THR A 152 -5.70 -2.81 15.24
N TYR A 153 -4.69 -3.48 14.66
CA TYR A 153 -3.58 -2.80 13.99
C TYR A 153 -4.06 -2.00 12.77
N GLY A 154 -4.97 -2.57 11.98
CA GLY A 154 -5.63 -1.92 10.86
C GLY A 154 -6.41 -0.68 11.26
N GLY A 155 -7.12 -0.73 12.39
CA GLY A 155 -7.81 0.43 12.95
C GLY A 155 -6.87 1.60 13.23
N PHE A 156 -5.73 1.36 13.88
CA PHE A 156 -4.72 2.39 14.10
C PHE A 156 -4.09 2.90 12.81
N PHE A 157 -3.88 2.02 11.83
CA PHE A 157 -3.35 2.39 10.53
C PHE A 157 -4.31 3.32 9.76
N HIS A 158 -5.59 2.98 9.72
CA HIS A 158 -6.61 3.84 9.12
C HIS A 158 -6.80 5.15 9.89
N LEU A 159 -6.69 5.14 11.22
CA LEU A 159 -6.68 6.35 12.03
C LEU A 159 -5.51 7.27 11.65
N ALA A 160 -4.30 6.73 11.48
CA ALA A 160 -3.16 7.51 11.03
C ALA A 160 -3.37 8.11 9.62
N CYS A 161 -3.90 7.33 8.67
CA CYS A 161 -4.28 7.85 7.36
C CYS A 161 -5.32 8.99 7.45
N THR A 162 -6.29 8.85 8.35
CA THR A 162 -7.32 9.86 8.60
C THR A 162 -6.70 11.14 9.17
N LEU A 163 -5.80 11.04 10.16
CA LEU A 163 -5.10 12.20 10.73
C LEU A 163 -4.21 12.92 9.71
N ILE A 164 -3.52 12.17 8.84
CA ILE A 164 -2.75 12.76 7.72
C ILE A 164 -3.68 13.55 6.80
N THR A 165 -4.84 12.98 6.46
CA THR A 165 -5.83 13.63 5.59
C THR A 165 -6.44 14.86 6.25
N LEU A 166 -6.86 14.75 7.50
CA LEU A 166 -7.48 15.84 8.26
C LEU A 166 -6.56 17.05 8.38
N ARG A 167 -5.26 16.85 8.66
CA ARG A 167 -4.26 17.93 8.71
C ARG A 167 -4.11 18.70 7.40
N LYS A 168 -4.51 18.13 6.26
CA LYS A 168 -4.45 18.77 4.95
C LYS A 168 -5.73 19.54 4.63
N VAL A 169 -6.85 19.15 5.23
CA VAL A 169 -8.15 19.84 5.08
C VAL A 169 -8.25 21.03 6.03
N LEU A 170 -7.66 20.93 7.23
CA LEU A 170 -7.68 21.98 8.25
C LEU A 170 -6.61 23.06 8.08
N LYS A 171 -5.72 22.92 7.08
CA LYS A 171 -4.72 23.93 6.71
C LYS A 171 -5.18 24.66 5.46
#